data_AF-A0A1R1AQB3-F1
#
_entry.id   AF-A0A1R1AQB3-F1
#
_cell.length_a   1.000
_cell.length_b   1.000
_cell.length_c   1.000
_cell.angle_alpha   90.00
_cell.angle_beta   90.00
_cell.angle_gamma   90.00
#
_symmetry.space_group_name_H-M   'P 1'
#
loop_
_entity.id
_entity.type
_entity.pdbx_description
1 polymer ?
#
loop_
_entity_poly.entity_id
_entity_poly.type
_entity_poly.pdbx_seq_one_letter_code
_entity_poly.pdbx_strand_id
1 'polypeptide(L)'
;MNGNNIGGVEVSDDLVKNRVVRILNDMLNGKINIIFGCLELDGLWYQGHTFIGIDFGEHYHNLAHIPLPAQYHLWNQEALKERIKELDAYKPNILYSARLLLDEMNIERR
;
A
#
# COMPACT_ATOMS: atom_id res chain seq x y z
N MET A 1 24.54 0.77 -30.83
CA MET A 1 24.29 1.99 -30.04
C MET A 1 24.38 1.60 -28.58
N ASN A 2 25.33 2.18 -27.86
CA ASN A 2 25.63 1.87 -26.46
C ASN A 2 24.55 2.48 -25.55
N GLY A 3 23.99 1.69 -24.65
CA GLY A 3 23.16 2.13 -23.54
C GLY A 3 23.53 1.32 -22.30
N ASN A 4 23.98 2.02 -21.26
CA ASN A 4 24.55 1.51 -20.01
C ASN A 4 23.75 0.37 -19.38
N ASN A 5 24.38 -0.80 -19.21
CA ASN A 5 23.90 -1.87 -18.37
C ASN A 5 24.55 -1.76 -16.99
N ILE A 6 24.01 -0.86 -16.16
CA ILE A 6 24.28 -0.82 -14.72
C ILE A 6 23.34 -1.84 -14.09
N GLY A 7 23.92 -2.88 -13.48
CA GLY A 7 23.24 -4.08 -13.02
C GLY A 7 21.98 -3.80 -12.20
N GLY A 8 20.83 -3.89 -12.87
CA GLY A 8 19.54 -4.05 -12.23
C GLY A 8 19.30 -5.54 -12.11
N VAL A 9 19.26 -6.07 -10.89
CA VAL A 9 18.66 -7.38 -10.66
C VAL A 9 17.21 -7.26 -11.10
N GLU A 10 16.85 -7.84 -12.24
CA GLU A 10 15.44 -8.03 -12.61
C GLU A 10 14.81 -8.86 -11.48
N VAL A 11 14.11 -8.19 -10.57
CA VAL A 11 13.35 -8.87 -9.53
C VAL A 11 12.20 -9.53 -10.27
N SER A 12 12.20 -10.87 -10.32
CA SER A 12 11.12 -11.63 -10.96
C SER A 12 9.76 -11.14 -10.45
N ASP A 13 8.82 -10.94 -11.37
CA ASP A 13 7.44 -10.58 -11.04
C ASP A 13 6.81 -11.54 -10.04
N ASP A 14 7.24 -12.81 -9.99
CA ASP A 14 6.77 -13.77 -8.98
C ASP A 14 7.16 -13.37 -7.54
N LEU A 15 8.38 -12.84 -7.36
CA LEU A 15 8.83 -12.34 -6.07
C LEU A 15 8.02 -11.09 -5.67
N VAL A 16 7.74 -10.22 -6.63
CA VAL A 16 6.97 -9.00 -6.38
C VAL A 16 5.50 -9.34 -6.11
N LYS A 17 4.89 -10.26 -6.85
CA LYS A 17 3.54 -10.77 -6.59
C LYS A 17 3.44 -11.35 -5.19
N ASN A 18 4.42 -12.14 -4.74
CA ASN A 18 4.45 -12.64 -3.36
C ASN A 18 4.58 -11.52 -2.33
N ARG A 19 5.37 -10.47 -2.62
CA ARG A 19 5.47 -9.29 -1.76
C ARG A 19 4.14 -8.54 -1.67
N VAL A 20 3.46 -8.31 -2.79
CA VAL A 20 2.15 -7.65 -2.84
C VAL A 20 1.13 -8.44 -2.03
N VAL A 21 1.04 -9.76 -2.23
CA VAL A 21 0.16 -10.63 -1.43
C VAL A 21 0.44 -10.51 0.07
N ARG A 22 1.71 -10.43 0.47
CA ARG A 22 2.08 -10.23 1.88
C ARG A 22 1.60 -8.88 2.39
N ILE A 23 1.84 -7.79 1.66
CA ILE A 23 1.40 -6.44 2.04
C ILE A 23 -0.11 -6.40 2.22
N LEU A 24 -0.87 -6.92 1.24
CA LEU A 24 -2.33 -6.95 1.29
C LEU A 24 -2.85 -7.72 2.50
N ASN A 25 -2.30 -8.91 2.77
CA ASN A 25 -2.65 -9.69 3.94
C ASN A 25 -2.30 -8.98 5.25
N ASP A 26 -1.14 -8.32 5.32
CA ASP A 26 -0.73 -7.59 6.52
C ASP A 26 -1.62 -6.36 6.78
N MET A 27 -2.09 -5.67 5.73
CA MET A 27 -3.09 -4.59 5.84
C MET A 27 -4.43 -5.14 6.36
N LEU A 28 -4.93 -6.21 5.74
CA LEU A 28 -6.22 -6.84 6.08
C LEU A 28 -6.24 -7.39 7.51
N ASN A 29 -5.11 -7.90 7.99
CA ASN A 29 -4.96 -8.42 9.35
C ASN A 29 -4.50 -7.34 10.37
N GLY A 30 -4.33 -6.09 9.95
CA GLY A 30 -3.89 -5.00 10.82
C GLY A 30 -2.47 -5.12 11.36
N LYS A 31 -1.61 -5.93 10.73
CA LYS A 31 -0.19 -6.09 11.09
C LYS A 31 0.65 -4.89 10.67
N ILE A 32 0.23 -4.18 9.62
CA ILE A 32 0.82 -2.90 9.21
C ILE A 32 -0.25 -1.81 9.17
N ASN A 33 0.18 -0.56 9.31
CA ASN A 33 -0.70 0.59 9.13
C ASN A 33 -1.10 0.71 7.64
N ILE A 34 -2.38 0.98 7.38
CA ILE A 34 -2.91 1.03 6.02
C ILE A 34 -2.27 2.12 5.16
N ILE A 35 -1.83 3.24 5.75
CA ILE A 35 -1.14 4.33 5.05
C ILE A 35 0.19 3.81 4.48
N PHE A 36 0.95 3.06 5.28
CA PHE A 36 2.18 2.41 4.82
C PHE A 36 1.91 1.35 3.75
N GLY A 37 0.85 0.55 3.93
CA GLY A 37 0.45 -0.43 2.92
C GLY A 37 0.15 0.22 1.57
N CYS A 38 -0.64 1.30 1.54
CA CYS A 38 -0.92 2.05 0.31
C CYS A 38 0.36 2.62 -0.31
N LEU A 39 1.23 3.23 0.50
CA LEU A 39 2.52 3.77 0.03
C LEU A 39 3.42 2.70 -0.61
N GLU A 40 3.51 1.52 0.00
CA GLU A 40 4.32 0.43 -0.56
C GLU A 40 3.75 -0.10 -1.87
N LEU A 41 2.43 -0.25 -1.97
CA LEU A 41 1.76 -0.72 -3.18
C LEU A 41 1.89 0.30 -4.33
N ASP A 42 1.72 1.59 -4.03
CA ASP A 42 1.94 2.68 -4.96
C ASP A 42 3.40 2.72 -5.47
N GLY A 43 4.36 2.57 -4.55
CA GLY A 43 5.78 2.49 -4.91
C GLY A 43 6.11 1.32 -5.83
N LEU A 44 5.47 0.16 -5.66
CA LEU A 44 5.61 -0.98 -6.57
C LEU A 44 4.98 -0.71 -7.94
N TRP A 45 3.85 -0.03 -7.98
CA TRP A 45 3.22 0.39 -9.24
C TRP A 45 4.13 1.32 -10.04
N TYR A 46 4.71 2.35 -9.39
CA TYR A 46 5.68 3.25 -10.03
C TYR A 46 6.98 2.57 -10.47
N GLN A 47 7.31 1.40 -9.92
CA GLN A 47 8.45 0.57 -10.38
C GLN A 47 8.13 -0.23 -11.65
N GLY A 48 6.90 -0.14 -12.17
CA GLY A 48 6.49 -0.81 -13.41
C GLY A 48 5.69 -2.09 -13.19
N HIS A 49 5.33 -2.43 -11.95
CA HIS A 49 4.52 -3.62 -11.64
C HIS A 49 3.03 -3.35 -11.85
N THR A 50 2.64 -3.20 -13.12
CA THR A 50 1.29 -2.78 -13.54
C THR A 50 0.19 -3.80 -13.24
N PHE A 51 0.53 -5.01 -12.79
CA PHE A 51 -0.46 -5.99 -12.30
C PHE A 51 -1.15 -5.53 -11.02
N ILE A 52 -0.63 -4.50 -10.34
CA ILE A 52 -1.34 -3.78 -9.29
C ILE A 52 -2.37 -2.88 -10.00
N GLY A 53 -3.52 -3.45 -10.35
CA GLY A 53 -4.56 -2.78 -11.14
C GLY A 53 -5.41 -1.76 -10.39
N ILE A 54 -5.10 -1.49 -9.12
CA ILE A 54 -5.81 -0.56 -8.24
C ILE A 54 -4.91 0.61 -7.90
N ASP A 55 -5.46 1.82 -7.97
CA ASP A 55 -4.76 3.06 -7.59
C ASP A 55 -4.68 3.22 -6.06
N PHE A 56 -3.67 2.57 -5.46
CA PHE A 56 -3.35 2.79 -4.05
C PHE A 56 -2.68 4.15 -3.79
N GLY A 57 -2.21 4.84 -4.84
CA GLY A 57 -1.65 6.18 -4.75
C GLY A 57 -2.70 7.22 -4.37
N GLU A 58 -3.91 7.14 -4.94
CA GLU A 58 -5.04 7.99 -4.54
C GLU A 58 -5.42 7.77 -3.07
N HIS A 59 -5.52 6.50 -2.65
CA HIS A 59 -5.79 6.16 -1.25
C HIS A 59 -4.68 6.68 -0.31
N TYR A 60 -3.41 6.59 -0.70
CA TYR A 60 -2.31 7.14 0.06
C TYR A 60 -2.40 8.67 0.17
N HIS A 61 -2.62 9.36 -0.95
CA HIS A 61 -2.71 10.82 -0.99
C HIS A 61 -3.81 11.35 -0.06
N ASN A 62 -4.98 10.68 -0.06
CA ASN A 62 -6.11 11.03 0.80
C ASN A 62 -5.84 10.81 2.30
N LEU A 63 -4.78 10.10 2.68
CA LEU A 63 -4.41 9.85 4.07
C LEU A 63 -3.04 10.39 4.46
N ALA A 64 -2.29 10.98 3.52
CA ALA A 64 -0.90 11.39 3.74
C ALA A 64 -0.74 12.46 4.83
N HIS A 65 -1.81 13.21 5.12
CA HIS A 65 -1.86 14.20 6.20
C HIS A 65 -2.14 13.61 7.58
N ILE A 66 -2.55 12.34 7.67
CA ILE A 66 -2.83 11.67 8.93
C ILE A 66 -1.50 11.20 9.51
N PRO A 67 -1.18 11.56 10.76
CA PRO A 67 0.06 11.13 11.37
C PRO A 67 0.14 9.61 11.51
N LEU A 68 1.36 9.09 11.46
CA LEU A 68 1.63 7.70 11.75
C LEU A 68 1.64 7.46 13.26
N PRO A 69 1.39 6.23 13.75
CA PRO A 69 1.37 5.93 15.19
C PRO A 69 2.62 6.38 15.94
N ALA A 70 3.80 6.26 15.32
CA ALA A 70 5.06 6.72 15.91
C ALA A 70 5.11 8.25 16.13
N GLN A 71 4.30 9.03 15.40
CA GLN A 71 4.24 10.49 15.45
C GLN A 71 3.14 11.01 16.37
N TYR A 72 2.26 10.17 16.92
CA TYR A 72 1.12 10.60 17.72
C TYR A 72 1.50 11.47 18.92
N HIS A 73 2.67 11.22 19.52
CA HIS A 73 3.21 12.00 20.63
C HIS A 73 3.62 13.43 20.26
N LEU A 74 3.82 13.71 18.97
CA LEU A 74 4.18 15.03 18.44
C LEU A 74 2.96 15.91 18.15
N TRP A 75 1.76 15.34 18.18
CA TRP A 75 0.53 16.02 17.77
C TRP A 75 -0.29 16.54 18.95
N ASN A 76 -0.99 17.64 18.71
CA ASN A 76 -2.08 18.06 19.59
C ASN A 76 -3.13 16.93 19.65
N GLN A 77 -3.53 16.55 20.86
CA GLN A 77 -4.37 15.37 21.09
C GLN A 77 -5.80 15.50 20.55
N GLU A 78 -6.38 16.70 20.56
CA GLU A 78 -7.70 16.94 19.97
C GLU A 78 -7.65 16.85 18.45
N ALA A 79 -6.66 17.49 17.83
CA ALA A 79 -6.43 17.40 16.39
C ALA A 79 -6.14 15.95 15.95
N LEU A 80 -5.32 15.23 16.71
CA LEU A 80 -5.02 13.82 16.47
C LEU A 80 -6.28 12.95 16.49
N LYS A 81 -7.17 13.17 17.47
CA LYS A 81 -8.43 12.43 17.58
C LYS A 81 -9.31 12.60 16.34
N GLU A 82 -9.39 13.81 15.79
CA GLU A 82 -10.15 14.05 14.55
C GLU A 82 -9.51 13.37 13.34
N ARG A 83 -8.17 13.38 13.24
CA ARG A 83 -7.47 12.65 12.16
C ARG A 83 -7.61 11.14 12.26
N ILE A 84 -7.63 10.58 13.47
CA ILE A 84 -7.87 9.14 13.65
C ILE A 84 -9.31 8.77 13.26
N LYS A 85 -10.31 9.60 13.57
CA LYS A 85 -11.69 9.37 13.09
C LYS A 85 -11.79 9.39 11.56
N GLU A 86 -11.09 10.33 10.92
CA GLU A 86 -11.00 10.41 9.46
C GLU A 86 -10.38 9.13 8.88
N LEU A 87 -9.29 8.65 9.48
CA LEU A 87 -8.66 7.38 9.12
C LEU A 87 -9.64 6.20 9.26
N ASP A 88 -10.34 6.11 10.38
CA ASP A 88 -11.29 5.03 10.65
C ASP A 88 -12.47 5.04 9.67
N ALA A 89 -12.94 6.22 9.27
CA ALA A 89 -13.99 6.37 8.27
C ALA A 89 -13.54 5.94 6.86
N TYR A 90 -12.29 6.17 6.51
CA TYR A 90 -11.75 5.85 5.18
C TYR A 90 -11.24 4.40 5.06
N LYS A 91 -10.84 3.80 6.19
CA LYS A 91 -10.27 2.45 6.27
C LYS A 91 -11.09 1.35 5.56
N PRO A 92 -12.43 1.28 5.65
CA PRO A 92 -13.21 0.24 4.96
C PRO A 92 -13.01 0.24 3.44
N ASN A 93 -12.90 1.42 2.82
CA ASN A 93 -12.72 1.53 1.37
C ASN A 93 -11.36 0.98 0.94
N ILE A 94 -10.30 1.31 1.68
CA ILE A 94 -8.95 0.80 1.40
C ILE A 94 -8.90 -0.72 1.58
N LEU A 95 -9.49 -1.24 2.66
CA LEU A 95 -9.49 -2.67 2.93
C LEU A 95 -10.33 -3.44 1.90
N TYR A 96 -11.38 -2.83 1.35
CA TYR A 96 -12.12 -3.37 0.23
C TYR A 96 -11.26 -3.46 -1.03
N SER A 97 -10.58 -2.37 -1.41
CA SER A 97 -9.61 -2.36 -2.51
C SER A 97 -8.51 -3.42 -2.32
N ALA A 98 -7.97 -3.53 -1.11
CA ALA A 98 -6.96 -4.54 -0.78
C ALA A 98 -7.49 -5.98 -0.93
N ARG A 99 -8.76 -6.21 -0.57
CA ARG A 99 -9.41 -7.51 -0.76
C ARG A 99 -9.59 -7.82 -2.25
N LEU A 100 -10.07 -6.87 -3.04
CA LEU A 100 -10.27 -7.05 -4.49
C LEU A 100 -8.98 -7.49 -5.19
N LEU A 101 -7.89 -6.75 -4.98
CA LEU A 101 -6.61 -7.11 -5.60
C LEU A 101 -6.11 -8.48 -5.12
N LEU A 102 -6.26 -8.79 -3.82
CA LEU A 102 -5.83 -10.09 -3.30
C LEU A 102 -6.61 -11.24 -3.95
N ASP A 103 -7.90 -11.07 -4.17
CA ASP A 103 -8.75 -12.08 -4.80
C ASP A 103 -8.39 -12.24 -6.29
N GLU A 104 -8.16 -11.15 -7.03
CA GLU A 104 -7.65 -11.16 -8.41
C GLU A 104 -6.33 -11.93 -8.52
N MET A 105 -5.37 -11.64 -7.65
CA MET A 105 -4.07 -12.31 -7.62
C MET A 105 -4.15 -13.80 -7.26
N ASN A 106 -5.18 -14.23 -6.55
CA ASN A 106 -5.40 -15.65 -6.22
C ASN A 106 -6.11 -16.39 -7.35
N ILE A 107 -6.90 -15.70 -8.17
CA ILE A 107 -7.54 -16.27 -9.37
C ILE A 107 -6.47 -16.58 -10.43
N GLU A 108 -5.51 -15.67 -10.65
CA GLU A 108 -4.40 -15.88 -11.60
C GLU A 108 -3.46 -17.04 -11.27
N ARG A 109 -3.51 -17.57 -10.03
CA ARG A 109 -2.68 -18.69 -9.57
C ARG A 109 -3.33 -20.07 -9.81
N ARG A 110 -4.57 -20.12 -10.29
CA ARG A 110 -5.33 -21.35 -10.57
C ARG A 110 -5.27 -21.71 -12.04
#